data_AF-X6LAC0-F1
#
_entry.id   AF-X6LAC0-F1
#
_cell.length_a   1.000
_cell.length_b   1.000
_cell.length_c   1.000
_cell.angle_alpha   90.00
_cell.angle_beta   90.00
_cell.angle_gamma   90.00
#
_symmetry.space_group_name_H-M   'P 1'
#
loop_
_entity.id
_entity.type
_entity.pdbx_description
1 polymer ?
#
loop_
_entity_poly.entity_id
_entity_poly.type
_entity_poly.pdbx_seq_one_letter_code
_entity_poly.pdbx_strand_id
1 'polypeptide(L)'
;SPFKHEREILFARSLINPSKDEKTHKEQYAWNAKVESEDEYTQMILLTWVRYDQYIQQTMQISVRWDHKINLNLIHIALNGHNGDINETIKLLFKFEQWKFQNNNKQQYKKKANKFLKKRCCDHDINLFSIFIVKENAIKFTSIEHALLCTVHNCLPFVKKDNKKKNSNK
;
A
#
# COMPACT_ATOMS: atom_id res chain seq x y z
N SER A 1 33.85 -14.13 -18.45
CA SER A 1 33.31 -13.45 -17.27
C SER A 1 34.19 -13.78 -16.07
N PRO A 2 34.55 -12.83 -15.18
CA PRO A 2 35.46 -13.08 -14.05
C PRO A 2 34.89 -14.00 -12.96
N PHE A 3 33.62 -14.39 -13.04
CA PHE A 3 33.01 -15.35 -12.11
C PHE A 3 32.68 -16.66 -12.82
N LYS A 4 33.31 -17.76 -12.36
CA LYS A 4 33.13 -19.12 -12.90
C LYS A 4 31.72 -19.69 -12.64
N HIS A 5 30.99 -19.10 -11.70
CA HIS A 5 29.60 -19.41 -11.37
C HIS A 5 28.89 -18.12 -10.98
N GLU A 6 28.22 -17.49 -11.93
CA GLU A 6 27.30 -16.38 -11.62
C GLU A 6 26.09 -16.97 -10.89
N ARG A 7 25.76 -16.42 -9.72
CA ARG A 7 24.60 -16.83 -8.93
C ARG A 7 23.63 -15.67 -8.89
N GLU A 8 22.44 -15.87 -9.43
CA GLU A 8 21.34 -14.91 -9.33
C GLU A 8 20.57 -15.16 -8.03
N ILE A 9 20.35 -14.10 -7.24
CA ILE A 9 19.47 -14.15 -6.06
C ILE A 9 18.16 -13.50 -6.44
N LEU A 10 17.10 -14.30 -6.52
CA LEU A 10 15.75 -13.83 -6.81
C LEU A 10 14.95 -13.64 -5.53
N PHE A 11 14.47 -12.42 -5.30
CA PHE A 11 13.50 -12.12 -4.27
C PHE A 11 12.10 -12.10 -4.90
N ALA A 12 11.20 -12.95 -4.42
CA ALA A 12 9.82 -13.04 -4.90
C ALA A 12 8.83 -13.15 -3.74
N ARG A 13 7.58 -12.70 -3.96
CA ARG A 13 6.53 -12.74 -2.94
C ARG A 13 5.69 -14.02 -3.04
N SER A 14 5.19 -14.53 -1.91
CA SER A 14 4.53 -15.84 -1.82
C SER A 14 3.13 -15.94 -2.45
N LEU A 15 2.56 -14.83 -2.95
CA LEU A 15 1.21 -14.79 -3.52
C LEU A 15 1.29 -14.43 -5.00
N ILE A 16 1.71 -15.42 -5.78
CA ILE A 16 1.67 -15.45 -7.24
C ILE A 16 0.26 -15.95 -7.58
N ASN A 17 -0.60 -15.10 -8.15
CA ASN A 17 -1.83 -15.61 -8.77
C ASN A 17 -1.41 -16.35 -10.06
N PRO A 18 -1.53 -17.68 -10.15
CA PRO A 18 -1.00 -18.46 -11.26
C PRO A 18 -1.67 -18.15 -12.60
N SER A 19 -2.77 -17.38 -12.60
CA SER A 19 -3.47 -16.98 -13.82
C SER A 19 -2.87 -15.75 -14.53
N LYS A 20 -1.76 -15.18 -14.03
CA LYS A 20 -1.12 -14.01 -14.63
C LYS A 20 0.12 -14.42 -15.43
N ASP A 21 0.40 -13.69 -16.50
CA ASP A 21 1.61 -13.92 -17.29
C ASP A 21 2.88 -13.48 -16.55
N GLU A 22 4.03 -13.98 -17.00
CA GLU A 22 5.33 -13.71 -16.38
C GLU A 22 5.65 -12.21 -16.32
N LYS A 23 5.23 -11.45 -17.34
CA LYS A 23 5.41 -10.01 -17.41
C LYS A 23 4.65 -9.30 -16.28
N THR A 24 3.38 -9.62 -16.10
CA THR A 24 2.54 -9.09 -15.03
C THR A 24 3.09 -9.49 -13.66
N HIS A 25 3.70 -10.68 -13.55
CA HIS A 25 4.36 -11.11 -12.32
C HIS A 25 5.57 -10.24 -11.96
N LYS A 26 6.44 -9.97 -12.93
CA LYS A 26 7.61 -9.09 -12.76
C LYS A 26 7.18 -7.67 -12.42
N GLU A 27 6.16 -7.15 -13.08
CA GLU A 27 5.68 -5.78 -12.85
C GLU A 27 4.95 -5.62 -11.50
N GLN A 28 4.23 -6.65 -11.01
CA GLN A 28 3.35 -6.49 -9.84
C GLN A 28 3.87 -7.11 -8.56
N TYR A 29 4.76 -8.10 -8.62
CA TYR A 29 5.15 -8.91 -7.45
C TYR A 29 6.66 -9.06 -7.25
N ALA A 30 7.48 -8.53 -8.14
CA ALA A 30 8.93 -8.54 -7.97
C ALA A 30 9.41 -7.48 -6.97
N TRP A 31 10.63 -7.67 -6.49
CA TRP A 31 11.37 -6.69 -5.71
C TRP A 31 12.37 -5.96 -6.60
N ASN A 32 12.47 -4.65 -6.40
CA ASN A 32 13.62 -3.86 -6.80
C ASN A 32 14.71 -4.04 -5.74
N ALA A 33 15.95 -4.18 -6.18
CA ALA A 33 17.12 -4.24 -5.32
C ALA A 33 18.07 -3.09 -5.69
N LYS A 34 18.53 -2.35 -4.68
CA LYS A 34 19.52 -1.30 -4.85
C LYS A 34 20.56 -1.40 -3.74
N VAL A 35 21.83 -1.21 -4.09
CA VAL A 35 22.89 -1.04 -3.09
C VAL A 35 22.67 0.29 -2.37
N GLU A 36 22.40 0.22 -1.06
CA GLU A 36 22.20 1.38 -0.20
C GLU A 36 23.53 1.92 0.31
N SER A 37 24.44 1.02 0.69
CA SER A 37 25.83 1.34 1.06
C SER A 37 26.72 0.12 0.88
N GLU A 38 28.03 0.35 0.74
CA GLU A 38 29.03 -0.70 0.61
C GLU A 38 30.33 -0.26 1.29
N ASP A 39 30.94 -1.16 2.04
CA ASP A 39 32.28 -1.04 2.61
C ASP A 39 33.16 -2.22 2.19
N GLU A 40 34.39 -2.31 2.71
CA GLU A 40 35.36 -3.35 2.34
C GLU A 40 34.85 -4.78 2.58
N TYR A 41 33.94 -4.98 3.54
CA TYR A 41 33.48 -6.30 3.98
C TYR A 41 31.98 -6.53 3.81
N THR A 42 31.19 -5.46 3.62
CA THR A 42 29.72 -5.52 3.68
C THR A 42 29.07 -4.70 2.58
N GLN A 43 28.03 -5.27 1.97
CA GLN A 43 27.11 -4.55 1.10
C GLN A 43 25.71 -4.58 1.71
N MET A 44 25.12 -3.40 1.91
CA MET A 44 23.71 -3.27 2.31
C MET A 44 22.85 -3.10 1.06
N ILE A 45 21.90 -4.01 0.88
CA ILE A 45 20.95 -3.99 -0.24
C ILE A 45 19.58 -3.58 0.30
N LEU A 46 19.06 -2.47 -0.22
CA LEU A 46 17.68 -2.06 -0.01
C LEU A 46 16.79 -2.80 -1.00
N LEU A 47 15.84 -3.55 -0.47
CA LEU A 47 14.78 -4.18 -1.24
C LEU A 47 13.50 -3.37 -1.13
N THR A 48 12.98 -2.90 -2.27
CA THR A 48 11.68 -2.23 -2.37
C THR A 48 10.76 -3.02 -3.28
N TRP A 49 9.46 -2.98 -3.04
CA TRP A 49 8.51 -3.66 -3.92
C TRP A 49 8.23 -2.78 -5.15
N VAL A 50 8.20 -3.37 -6.36
CA VAL A 50 8.02 -2.62 -7.62
C VAL A 50 6.81 -1.69 -7.57
N ARG A 51 5.67 -2.17 -7.06
CA ARG A 51 4.44 -1.39 -6.99
C ARG A 51 4.49 -0.28 -5.95
N TYR A 52 5.28 -0.45 -4.88
CA TYR A 52 5.55 0.61 -3.93
C TYR A 52 6.31 1.75 -4.61
N ASP A 53 7.40 1.43 -5.30
CA ASP A 53 8.22 2.42 -6.02
C ASP A 53 7.45 3.11 -7.14
N GLN A 54 6.52 2.40 -7.79
CA GLN A 54 5.68 2.96 -8.83
C GLN A 54 4.85 4.16 -8.35
N TYR A 55 4.36 4.14 -7.10
CA TYR A 55 3.39 5.13 -6.61
C TYR A 55 3.87 5.96 -5.42
N ILE A 56 5.09 5.76 -4.93
CA ILE A 56 5.61 6.44 -3.73
C ILE A 56 5.58 7.96 -3.86
N GLN A 57 6.02 8.50 -5.01
CA GLN A 57 6.07 9.95 -5.21
C GLN A 57 4.67 10.59 -5.24
N GLN A 58 3.73 9.95 -5.94
CA GLN A 58 2.34 10.41 -6.01
C GLN A 58 1.65 10.30 -4.64
N THR A 59 1.97 9.24 -3.88
CA THR A 59 1.47 9.05 -2.51
C THR A 59 1.89 10.23 -1.63
N MET A 60 3.17 10.62 -1.70
CA MET A 60 3.70 11.76 -0.96
C MET A 60 3.08 13.09 -1.42
N GLN A 61 2.95 13.31 -2.73
CA GLN A 61 2.31 14.51 -3.28
C GLN A 61 0.88 14.69 -2.77
N ILE A 62 0.07 13.63 -2.80
CA ILE A 62 -1.30 13.67 -2.29
C ILE A 62 -1.27 13.90 -0.78
N SER A 63 -0.39 13.23 -0.04
CA SER A 63 -0.27 13.42 1.42
C SER A 63 -0.02 14.88 1.79
N VAL A 64 0.90 15.55 1.11
CA VAL A 64 1.19 16.98 1.32
C VAL A 64 -0.04 17.85 1.04
N ARG A 65 -0.77 17.58 -0.05
CA ARG A 65 -2.00 18.31 -0.40
C ARG A 65 -3.08 18.21 0.68
N TRP A 66 -3.08 17.11 1.43
CA TRP A 66 -3.99 16.85 2.54
C TRP A 66 -3.38 17.16 3.91
N ASP A 67 -2.27 17.90 3.98
CA ASP A 67 -1.55 18.25 5.21
C ASP A 67 -1.23 17.01 6.07
N HIS A 68 -0.89 15.90 5.42
CA HIS A 68 -0.60 14.59 6.00
C HIS A 68 -1.72 14.00 6.88
N LYS A 69 -2.97 14.47 6.72
CA LYS A 69 -4.12 14.02 7.53
C LYS A 69 -4.67 12.66 7.10
N ILE A 70 -4.39 12.25 5.85
CA ILE A 70 -4.80 10.95 5.34
C ILE A 70 -3.65 9.95 5.49
N ASN A 71 -3.98 8.75 5.98
CA ASN A 71 -3.05 7.63 6.10
C ASN A 71 -2.37 7.33 4.74
N LEU A 72 -1.03 7.32 4.70
CA LEU A 72 -0.24 7.06 3.50
C LEU A 72 -0.56 5.69 2.87
N ASN A 73 -0.79 4.65 3.66
CA ASN A 73 -1.18 3.34 3.14
C ASN A 73 -2.52 3.40 2.41
N LEU A 74 -3.46 4.20 2.92
CA LEU A 74 -4.77 4.39 2.29
C LEU A 74 -4.62 5.13 0.96
N ILE A 75 -3.84 6.21 0.92
CA ILE A 75 -3.53 6.94 -0.33
C ILE A 75 -2.91 5.98 -1.36
N HIS A 76 -1.93 5.19 -0.94
CA HIS A 76 -1.24 4.25 -1.81
C HIS A 76 -2.18 3.17 -2.37
N ILE A 77 -3.08 2.63 -1.53
CA ILE A 77 -4.11 1.68 -1.97
C ILE A 77 -5.08 2.32 -2.96
N ALA A 78 -5.49 3.57 -2.72
CA ALA A 78 -6.40 4.30 -3.60
C ALA A 78 -5.75 4.61 -4.97
N LEU A 79 -4.50 5.09 -4.98
CA LEU A 79 -3.69 5.26 -6.20
C LEU A 79 -3.62 3.97 -6.99
N ASN A 80 -3.33 2.88 -6.28
CA ASN A 80 -3.21 1.59 -6.90
C ASN A 80 -4.53 1.10 -7.52
N GLY A 81 -5.66 1.33 -6.87
CA GLY A 81 -6.99 1.01 -7.42
C GLY A 81 -7.35 1.81 -8.68
N HIS A 82 -6.69 2.95 -8.88
CA HIS A 82 -6.86 3.83 -10.04
C HIS A 82 -5.65 3.85 -10.97
N ASN A 83 -4.77 2.85 -10.92
CA ASN A 83 -3.57 2.75 -11.78
C ASN A 83 -2.69 4.02 -11.77
N GLY A 84 -2.60 4.70 -10.63
CA GLY A 84 -1.82 5.92 -10.46
C GLY A 84 -2.51 7.21 -10.91
N ASP A 85 -3.78 7.18 -11.31
CA ASP A 85 -4.54 8.40 -11.62
C ASP A 85 -4.77 9.23 -10.35
N ILE A 86 -4.06 10.36 -10.27
CA ILE A 86 -4.11 11.27 -9.13
C ILE A 86 -5.49 11.93 -8.99
N ASN A 87 -6.13 12.29 -10.10
CA ASN A 87 -7.40 13.01 -10.07
C ASN A 87 -8.53 12.11 -9.59
N GLU A 88 -8.61 10.89 -10.12
CA GLU A 88 -9.58 9.89 -9.66
C GLU A 88 -9.31 9.49 -8.21
N THR A 89 -8.04 9.35 -7.84
CA THR A 89 -7.67 9.08 -6.44
C THR A 89 -8.13 10.19 -5.50
N ILE A 90 -7.89 11.46 -5.83
CA ILE A 90 -8.32 12.60 -5.00
C ILE A 90 -9.85 12.62 -4.87
N LYS A 91 -10.59 12.39 -5.96
CA LYS A 91 -12.05 12.31 -5.94
C LYS A 91 -12.53 11.19 -5.01
N LEU A 92 -11.92 10.00 -5.08
CA LEU A 92 -12.26 8.87 -4.23
C LEU A 92 -11.98 9.16 -2.75
N LEU A 93 -10.79 9.69 -2.44
CA LEU A 93 -10.39 10.07 -1.08
C LEU A 93 -11.31 11.13 -0.50
N PHE A 94 -11.71 12.12 -1.30
CA PHE A 94 -12.66 13.15 -0.89
C PHE A 94 -14.03 12.56 -0.54
N LYS A 95 -14.59 11.70 -1.41
CA LYS A 95 -15.86 11.00 -1.15
C LYS A 95 -15.76 10.14 0.12
N PHE A 96 -14.65 9.42 0.29
CA PHE A 96 -14.43 8.58 1.46
C PHE A 96 -14.39 9.41 2.76
N GLU A 97 -13.64 10.51 2.79
CA GLU A 97 -13.55 11.36 3.97
C GLU A 97 -14.90 12.02 4.29
N GLN A 98 -15.70 12.41 3.30
CA GLN A 98 -17.08 12.84 3.54
C GLN A 98 -17.95 11.72 4.14
N TRP A 99 -17.93 10.54 3.52
CA TRP A 99 -18.69 9.37 3.97
C TRP A 99 -18.33 8.95 5.40
N LYS A 100 -17.05 9.06 5.77
CA LYS A 100 -16.51 8.68 7.09
C LYS A 100 -17.22 9.37 8.25
N PHE A 101 -17.62 10.63 8.07
CA PHE A 101 -18.30 11.43 9.10
C PHE A 101 -19.83 11.41 8.99
N GLN A 102 -20.39 10.89 7.89
CA GLN A 102 -21.84 10.75 7.73
C GLN A 102 -22.39 9.53 8.48
N ASN A 103 -23.68 9.59 8.85
CA ASN A 103 -24.49 8.45 9.30
C ASN A 103 -23.86 7.57 10.40
N ASN A 104 -23.01 8.17 11.23
CA ASN A 104 -22.23 7.48 12.26
C ASN A 104 -21.40 6.30 11.71
N ASN A 105 -20.97 6.34 10.45
CA ASN A 105 -20.22 5.25 9.79
C ASN A 105 -18.97 4.85 10.58
N LYS A 106 -18.21 5.82 11.10
CA LYS A 106 -17.05 5.57 11.98
C LYS A 106 -17.43 4.80 13.25
N GLN A 107 -18.58 5.09 13.86
CA GLN A 107 -19.06 4.40 15.05
C GLN A 107 -19.61 3.00 14.73
N GLN A 108 -20.26 2.82 13.58
CA GLN A 108 -20.65 1.50 13.09
C GLN A 108 -19.43 0.61 12.87
N TYR A 109 -18.33 1.15 12.34
CA TYR A 109 -17.07 0.43 12.22
C TYR A 109 -16.54 -0.04 13.58
N LYS A 110 -16.53 0.82 14.61
CA LYS A 110 -16.07 0.44 15.95
C LYS A 110 -16.76 -0.83 16.48
N LYS A 111 -18.06 -1.01 16.20
CA LYS A 111 -18.82 -2.22 16.57
C LYS A 111 -18.33 -3.50 15.86
N LYS A 112 -17.68 -3.38 14.70
CA LYS A 112 -17.19 -4.49 13.87
C LYS A 112 -15.66 -4.63 13.88
N ALA A 113 -14.92 -3.69 14.47
CA ALA A 113 -13.46 -3.62 14.42
C ALA A 113 -12.77 -4.92 14.85
N ASN A 114 -13.28 -5.58 15.89
CA ASN A 114 -12.74 -6.87 16.36
C ASN A 114 -12.76 -7.97 15.29
N LYS A 115 -13.70 -7.94 14.34
CA LYS A 115 -13.74 -8.92 13.23
C LYS A 115 -12.56 -8.74 12.28
N PHE A 116 -12.15 -7.50 12.02
CA PHE A 116 -10.98 -7.18 11.21
C PHE A 116 -9.68 -7.56 11.94
N LEU A 117 -9.58 -7.23 13.23
CA LEU A 117 -8.41 -7.56 14.05
C LEU A 117 -8.18 -9.08 14.15
N LYS A 118 -9.24 -9.89 14.28
CA LYS A 118 -9.15 -11.36 14.24
C LYS A 118 -8.56 -11.91 12.93
N LYS A 119 -8.61 -11.13 11.85
CA LYS A 119 -8.01 -11.45 10.54
C LYS A 119 -6.70 -10.70 10.30
N ARG A 120 -6.06 -10.19 11.37
CA ARG A 120 -4.81 -9.43 11.35
C ARG A 120 -4.85 -8.14 10.52
N CYS A 121 -6.06 -7.62 10.24
CA CYS A 121 -6.23 -6.33 9.57
C CYS A 121 -6.16 -5.22 10.62
N CYS A 122 -4.94 -4.80 10.98
CA CYS A 122 -4.68 -3.91 12.10
C CYS A 122 -4.80 -2.41 11.76
N ASP A 123 -4.81 -2.04 10.47
CA ASP A 123 -4.97 -0.66 10.04
C ASP A 123 -6.46 -0.26 9.99
N HIS A 124 -6.87 0.56 10.95
CA HIS A 124 -8.26 0.98 11.09
C HIS A 124 -8.77 1.86 9.95
N ASP A 125 -7.92 2.68 9.34
CA ASP A 125 -8.34 3.54 8.22
C ASP A 125 -8.59 2.68 6.98
N ILE A 126 -7.74 1.69 6.72
CA ILE A 126 -7.94 0.72 5.62
C ILE A 126 -9.17 -0.13 5.83
N ASN A 127 -9.41 -0.57 7.06
CA ASN A 127 -10.61 -1.33 7.40
C ASN A 127 -11.89 -0.51 7.12
N LEU A 128 -11.88 0.77 7.51
CA LEU A 128 -13.00 1.68 7.29
C LEU A 128 -13.19 1.98 5.80
N PHE A 129 -12.09 2.21 5.07
CA PHE A 129 -12.08 2.37 3.62
C PHE A 129 -12.63 1.14 2.89
N SER A 130 -12.29 -0.07 3.35
CA SER A 130 -12.80 -1.31 2.78
C SER A 130 -14.32 -1.45 2.96
N ILE A 131 -14.89 -0.93 4.06
CA ILE A 131 -16.34 -0.86 4.22
C ILE A 131 -16.96 0.12 3.21
N PHE A 132 -16.34 1.28 3.02
CA PHE A 132 -16.80 2.29 2.07
C PHE A 132 -16.82 1.73 0.63
N ILE A 133 -15.71 1.15 0.17
CA ILE A 133 -15.59 0.61 -1.20
C ILE A 133 -16.65 -0.47 -1.49
N VAL A 134 -16.97 -1.32 -0.52
CA VAL A 134 -18.04 -2.33 -0.66
C VAL A 134 -19.42 -1.68 -0.70
N LYS A 135 -19.68 -0.62 0.08
CA LYS A 135 -20.96 0.10 0.04
C LYS A 135 -21.18 0.83 -1.29
N GLU A 136 -20.12 1.33 -1.90
CA GLU A 136 -20.16 1.93 -3.24
C GLU A 136 -20.33 0.88 -4.36
N ASN A 137 -20.47 -0.42 -4.02
CA ASN A 137 -20.53 -1.54 -4.96
C ASN A 137 -19.34 -1.58 -5.94
N ALA A 138 -18.20 -1.02 -5.55
CA ALA A 138 -17.02 -0.94 -6.41
C ALA A 138 -16.28 -2.29 -6.53
N ILE A 139 -16.55 -3.24 -5.65
CA ILE A 139 -15.92 -4.58 -5.63
C ILE A 139 -16.92 -5.68 -5.25
N LYS A 140 -16.61 -6.92 -5.63
CA LYS A 140 -17.40 -8.12 -5.27
C LYS A 140 -17.01 -8.77 -3.94
N PHE A 141 -15.98 -8.27 -3.27
CA PHE A 141 -15.48 -8.82 -2.01
C PHE A 141 -16.24 -8.29 -0.80
N THR A 142 -16.22 -9.02 0.30
CA THR A 142 -16.58 -8.46 1.60
C THR A 142 -15.54 -7.45 2.05
N SER A 143 -15.93 -6.52 2.93
CA SER A 143 -15.00 -5.50 3.46
C SER A 143 -13.80 -6.11 4.20
N ILE A 144 -13.96 -7.27 4.82
CA ILE A 144 -12.86 -7.98 5.51
C ILE A 144 -11.92 -8.64 4.50
N GLU A 145 -12.44 -9.28 3.46
CA GLU A 145 -11.62 -9.85 2.38
C GLU A 145 -10.83 -8.76 1.66
N HIS A 146 -11.46 -7.62 1.37
CA HIS A 146 -10.75 -6.49 0.77
C HIS A 146 -9.64 -5.94 1.69
N ALA A 147 -9.92 -5.75 2.98
CA ALA A 147 -8.90 -5.32 3.94
C ALA A 147 -7.75 -6.32 4.07
N LEU A 148 -8.07 -7.62 4.04
CA LEU A 148 -7.07 -8.70 4.04
C LEU A 148 -6.22 -8.66 2.78
N LEU A 149 -6.84 -8.52 1.60
CA LEU A 149 -6.12 -8.36 0.33
C LEU A 149 -5.21 -7.15 0.37
N CYS A 150 -5.67 -6.01 0.89
CA CYS A 150 -4.84 -4.82 1.04
C CYS A 150 -3.65 -5.05 1.98
N THR A 151 -3.88 -5.69 3.13
CA THR A 151 -2.85 -5.95 4.13
C THR A 151 -1.81 -6.93 3.60
N VAL A 152 -2.27 -8.04 2.99
CA VAL A 152 -1.41 -9.11 2.50
C VAL A 152 -0.70 -8.69 1.22
N HIS A 153 -1.41 -8.12 0.23
CA HIS A 153 -0.80 -7.78 -1.06
C HIS A 153 -0.07 -6.45 -1.05
N ASN A 154 -0.46 -5.44 -0.27
CA ASN A 154 0.24 -4.16 -0.31
C ASN A 154 1.25 -4.01 0.83
N CYS A 155 1.31 -4.95 1.79
CA CYS A 155 2.24 -4.96 2.94
C CYS A 155 2.21 -3.73 3.85
N LEU A 156 1.32 -2.76 3.59
CA LEU A 156 1.20 -1.49 4.31
C LEU A 156 2.57 -0.82 4.46
N PRO A 157 3.17 -0.36 3.35
CA PRO A 157 4.60 -0.04 3.29
C PRO A 157 4.96 1.19 4.14
N PHE A 158 3.98 1.96 4.57
CA PHE A 158 4.18 3.12 5.43
C PHE A 158 3.89 2.79 6.89
N VAL A 159 4.80 3.19 7.74
CA VAL A 159 4.67 3.14 9.20
C VAL A 159 4.43 4.53 9.76
N LYS A 160 3.97 4.61 11.02
CA LYS A 160 3.61 5.90 11.65
C LYS A 160 4.71 6.97 11.62
N LYS A 161 5.98 6.57 11.61
CA LYS A 161 7.11 7.52 11.52
C LYS A 161 7.16 8.24 10.15
N ASP A 162 6.63 7.64 9.10
CA ASP A 162 6.65 8.21 7.74
C ASP A 162 5.62 9.33 7.58
N ASN A 163 4.59 9.37 8.44
CA ASN A 163 3.60 10.45 8.49
C ASN A 163 4.12 11.73 9.18
N LYS A 164 5.27 11.68 9.84
CA LYS A 164 5.85 12.87 10.48
C LYS A 164 6.48 13.73 9.40
N LYS A 165 6.23 15.05 9.42
CA LYS A 165 6.97 16.02 8.61
C LYS A 165 8.47 15.71 8.73
N LYS A 166 9.10 15.29 7.63
CA LYS A 166 10.54 15.53 7.50
C LYS A 166 10.66 17.04 7.40
N ASN A 167 10.86 17.70 8.53
CA ASN A 167 11.45 19.03 8.53
C ASN A 167 12.88 18.83 8.00
N SER A 168 13.04 18.78 6.68
CA SER A 168 14.34 18.90 6.03
C SER A 168 14.74 20.38 6.09
N ASN A 169 15.20 20.81 7.26
CA ASN A 169 16.18 21.88 7.36
C ASN A 169 17.54 21.20 7.55
N LYS A 170 18.22 20.97 6.43
CA LYS A 170 19.67 21.04 6.27
C LYS A 170 19.99 21.12 4.78
#